data_AF-A0A1E3KA22-F1
#
_entry.id   AF-A0A1E3KA22-F1
#
_cell.length_a   1.000
_cell.length_b   1.000
_cell.length_c   1.000
_cell.angle_alpha   90.00
_cell.angle_beta   90.00
_cell.angle_gamma   90.00
#
_symmetry.space_group_name_H-M   'P 1'
#
loop_
_entity.id
_entity.type
_entity.pdbx_description
1 polymer ?
#
loop_
_entity_poly.entity_id
_entity_poly.type
_entity_poly.pdbx_seq_one_letter_code
_entity_poly.pdbx_strand_id
1 'polypeptide(L)'
;MSPALVFRSGALITALGITAGAFGSHGLQNAQPPLTPRQVSSFGVASNYLIYNGLALLAISFHPGFLAGAGTRRYKVAAGMIAGGAVVFSGSIFALVLGRKWEGVKVLGPVTPLGGLAMIAG
;
A
#
# COMPACT_ATOMS: atom_id res chain seq x y z
N MET A 1 6.31 -6.34 16.24
CA MET A 1 7.27 -5.87 15.20
C MET A 1 8.44 -5.17 15.88
N SER A 2 9.68 -5.46 15.48
CA SER A 2 10.87 -4.68 15.90
C SER A 2 11.03 -3.44 15.01
N PRO A 3 11.76 -2.39 15.44
CA PRO A 3 12.06 -1.24 14.57
C PRO A 3 12.69 -1.66 13.24
N ALA A 4 13.63 -2.61 13.27
CA ALA A 4 14.27 -3.14 12.07
C ALA A 4 13.27 -3.83 11.11
N LEU A 5 12.28 -4.55 11.64
CA LEU A 5 11.23 -5.15 10.80
C LEU A 5 10.37 -4.05 10.17
N VAL A 6 9.96 -3.05 10.94
CA VAL A 6 9.15 -1.92 10.42
C VAL A 6 9.92 -1.16 9.33
N PHE A 7 11.22 -0.92 9.52
CA PHE A 7 12.08 -0.31 8.52
C PHE A 7 12.09 -1.12 7.20
N ARG A 8 12.37 -2.42 7.28
CA ARG A 8 12.41 -3.31 6.10
C ARG A 8 11.06 -3.34 5.38
N SER A 9 9.96 -3.40 6.14
CA SER A 9 8.61 -3.34 5.59
C SER A 9 8.35 -2.01 4.88
N GLY A 10 8.71 -0.88 5.50
CA GLY A 10 8.57 0.45 4.89
C GLY A 10 9.37 0.59 3.59
N ALA A 11 10.64 0.17 3.60
CA ALA A 11 11.49 0.20 2.42
C ALA A 11 10.93 -0.66 1.27
N LEU A 12 10.49 -1.89 1.59
CA LEU A 12 9.91 -2.80 0.60
C LEU A 12 8.60 -2.25 0.03
N ILE A 13 7.70 -1.75 0.88
CA ILE A 13 6.42 -1.18 0.47
C ILE A 13 6.64 0.06 -0.42
N THR A 14 7.57 0.95 -0.05
CA THR A 14 7.92 2.11 -0.88
C THR A 14 8.48 1.68 -2.23
N ALA A 15 9.40 0.71 -2.25
CA ALA A 15 9.98 0.19 -3.49
C ALA A 15 8.91 -0.41 -4.41
N LEU A 16 8.00 -1.23 -3.87
CA LEU A 16 6.87 -1.79 -4.61
C LEU A 16 5.96 -0.69 -5.16
N GLY A 17 5.70 0.37 -4.39
CA GLY A 17 4.98 1.54 -4.84
C GLY A 17 5.64 2.21 -6.04
N ILE A 18 6.95 2.48 -5.97
CA ILE A 18 7.71 3.09 -7.08
C ILE A 18 7.68 2.19 -8.33
N THR A 19 7.94 0.89 -8.17
CA THR A 19 7.89 -0.07 -9.27
C THR A 19 6.50 -0.14 -9.90
N ALA A 20 5.46 -0.20 -9.07
CA ALA A 20 4.08 -0.18 -9.55
C ALA A 20 3.78 1.14 -10.28
N GLY A 21 4.17 2.29 -9.74
CA GLY A 21 3.97 3.59 -10.38
C GLY A 21 4.58 3.65 -11.78
N ALA A 22 5.84 3.23 -11.92
CA ALA A 22 6.52 3.16 -13.20
C ALA A 22 5.86 2.16 -14.17
N PHE A 23 5.46 0.99 -13.67
CA PHE A 23 4.70 0.02 -14.47
C PHE A 23 3.33 0.56 -14.89
N GLY A 24 2.67 1.32 -14.03
CA GLY A 24 1.37 1.95 -14.30
C GLY A 24 1.45 3.01 -15.38
N SER A 25 2.46 3.89 -15.33
CA SER A 25 2.61 4.98 -16.29
C SER A 25 3.10 4.52 -17.65
N HIS A 26 3.92 3.47 -17.72
CA HIS A 26 4.52 3.00 -18.98
C HIS A 26 3.96 1.66 -19.46
N GLY A 27 3.89 0.65 -18.59
CA GLY A 27 3.54 -0.72 -18.95
C GLY A 27 2.05 -0.94 -19.24
N LEU A 28 1.16 -0.20 -18.57
CA LEU A 28 -0.30 -0.38 -18.75
C LEU A 28 -0.86 0.21 -20.05
N GLN A 29 -0.10 1.04 -20.77
CA GLN A 29 -0.57 1.69 -22.01
C GLN A 29 -0.91 0.67 -23.11
N ASN A 30 -0.15 -0.43 -23.16
CA ASN A 30 -0.32 -1.49 -24.17
C ASN A 30 -1.23 -2.63 -23.71
N ALA A 31 -1.92 -2.49 -22.57
CA ALA A 31 -2.74 -3.56 -22.02
C ALA A 31 -3.92 -3.90 -22.94
N GLN A 32 -4.24 -5.20 -23.09
CA GLN A 32 -5.34 -5.67 -23.93
C GLN A 32 -6.38 -6.47 -23.12
N PRO A 33 -7.67 -6.04 -23.08
CA PRO A 33 -8.21 -4.85 -23.73
C PRO A 33 -7.70 -3.56 -23.07
N PRO A 34 -7.74 -2.41 -23.78
CA PRO A 34 -7.29 -1.13 -23.25
C PRO A 34 -7.93 -0.81 -21.90
N LEU A 35 -7.15 -0.19 -21.03
CA LEU A 35 -7.63 0.31 -19.75
C LEU A 35 -8.33 1.65 -19.93
N THR A 36 -9.43 1.85 -19.20
CA THR A 36 -10.06 3.17 -19.13
C THR A 36 -9.16 4.17 -18.38
N PRO A 37 -9.25 5.48 -18.66
CA PRO A 37 -8.50 6.50 -17.93
C PRO A 37 -8.68 6.40 -16.41
N ARG A 38 -9.89 6.04 -15.95
CA ARG A 38 -10.20 5.84 -14.54
C ARG A 38 -9.43 4.67 -13.92
N GLN A 39 -9.26 3.56 -14.64
CA GLN A 39 -8.51 2.41 -14.15
C GLN A 39 -7.00 2.71 -14.07
N VAL A 40 -6.45 3.40 -15.07
CA VAL A 40 -5.04 3.85 -15.05
C VAL A 40 -4.81 4.81 -13.88
N SER A 41 -5.69 5.79 -13.71
CA SER A 41 -5.66 6.71 -12.56
C SER A 41 -5.75 5.97 -11.22
N SER A 42 -6.66 5.00 -11.11
CA SER A 42 -6.82 4.21 -9.87
C SER A 42 -5.56 3.39 -9.55
N PHE A 43 -4.91 2.81 -10.56
CA PHE A 43 -3.63 2.12 -10.39
C PHE A 43 -2.53 3.07 -9.88
N GLY A 44 -2.47 4.29 -10.42
CA GLY A 44 -1.57 5.33 -9.92
C GLY A 44 -1.85 5.73 -8.47
N VAL A 45 -3.12 5.85 -8.08
CA VAL A 45 -3.51 6.09 -6.68
C VAL A 45 -3.01 4.97 -5.77
N ALA A 46 -3.23 3.71 -6.12
CA ALA A 46 -2.75 2.58 -5.33
C ALA A 46 -1.22 2.55 -5.17
N SER A 47 -0.49 2.88 -6.23
CA SER A 47 0.96 3.08 -6.18
C SER A 47 1.36 4.18 -5.18
N ASN A 48 0.75 5.36 -5.27
CA ASN A 48 1.05 6.47 -4.38
C ASN A 48 0.77 6.13 -2.91
N TYR A 49 -0.32 5.40 -2.64
CA TYR A 49 -0.63 4.94 -1.28
C TYR A 49 0.40 3.96 -0.74
N LEU A 50 0.99 3.07 -1.56
CA LEU A 50 2.13 2.27 -1.10
C LEU A 50 3.32 3.17 -0.76
N ILE A 51 3.68 4.13 -1.62
CA ILE A 51 4.82 5.03 -1.38
C ILE A 51 4.63 5.80 -0.07
N TYR A 52 3.51 6.49 0.11
CA TYR A 52 3.28 7.32 1.30
C TYR A 52 3.26 6.50 2.59
N ASN A 53 2.61 5.33 2.58
CA ASN A 53 2.55 4.49 3.77
C ASN A 53 3.88 3.77 4.05
N GLY A 54 4.64 3.42 3.00
CA GLY A 54 6.01 2.93 3.16
C GLY A 54 6.93 3.99 3.79
N LEU A 55 6.84 5.24 3.35
CA LEU A 55 7.56 6.38 3.95
C LEU A 55 7.13 6.62 5.41
N ALA A 56 5.83 6.49 5.72
CA ALA A 56 5.33 6.59 7.10
C ALA A 56 5.92 5.49 8.00
N LEU A 57 6.00 4.24 7.51
CA LEU A 57 6.65 3.14 8.24
C LEU A 57 8.14 3.40 8.46
N LEU A 58 8.85 3.93 7.46
CA LEU A 58 10.25 4.35 7.63
C LEU A 58 10.35 5.40 8.74
N ALA A 59 9.51 6.45 8.73
CA ALA A 59 9.50 7.47 9.77
C ALA A 59 9.23 6.88 11.18
N ILE A 60 8.24 5.98 11.30
CA ILE A 60 7.93 5.30 12.57
C ILE A 60 9.14 4.48 13.06
N SER A 61 9.83 3.77 12.15
CA SER A 61 10.97 2.92 12.49
C SER A 61 12.15 3.67 13.10
N PHE A 62 12.32 4.96 12.75
CA PHE A 62 13.37 5.83 13.25
C PHE A 62 12.96 6.64 14.49
N HIS A 63 11.72 6.51 14.97
CA HIS A 63 11.26 7.30 16.11
C HIS A 63 12.08 6.96 17.39
N PRO A 64 12.72 7.94 18.06
CA PRO A 64 13.60 7.69 19.20
C PRO A 64 12.95 6.89 20.33
N GLY A 65 11.69 7.21 20.66
CA GLY A 65 10.91 6.44 21.65
C GLY A 65 10.72 4.97 21.29
N PHE A 66 10.59 4.63 20.00
CA PHE A 66 10.45 3.23 19.59
C PHE A 66 11.79 2.48 19.69
N LEU A 67 12.88 3.13 19.30
CA LEU A 67 14.24 2.60 19.42
C LEU A 67 14.66 2.40 20.88
N ALA A 68 14.28 3.32 21.77
CA ALA A 68 14.56 3.26 23.21
C ALA A 68 13.66 2.27 23.97
N GLY A 69 12.73 1.59 23.30
CA GLY A 69 11.82 0.62 23.93
C GLY A 69 10.63 1.22 24.69
N ALA A 70 10.55 2.55 24.83
CA ALA A 70 9.47 3.25 25.51
C ALA A 70 8.18 3.25 24.66
N GLY A 71 7.05 2.80 25.24
CA GLY A 71 5.77 2.81 24.52
C GLY A 71 5.75 1.95 23.25
N THR A 72 6.57 0.89 23.18
CA THR A 72 6.70 0.03 21.97
C THR A 72 5.37 -0.52 21.45
N ARG A 73 4.35 -0.71 22.30
CA ARG A 73 3.04 -1.22 21.88
C ARG A 73 2.35 -0.31 20.87
N ARG A 74 2.30 1.01 21.10
CA ARG A 74 1.62 1.95 20.17
C ARG A 74 2.27 1.96 18.79
N TYR A 75 3.60 1.99 18.72
CA TYR A 75 4.33 1.98 17.44
C TYR A 75 4.13 0.66 16.68
N LYS A 76 4.09 -0.46 17.39
CA LYS A 76 3.83 -1.78 16.80
C LYS A 76 2.42 -1.87 16.22
N VAL A 77 1.42 -1.35 16.92
CA VAL A 77 0.02 -1.33 16.46
C VAL A 77 -0.11 -0.41 15.25
N ALA A 78 0.36 0.83 15.35
CA ALA A 78 0.38 1.81 14.27
C ALA A 78 1.03 1.26 12.99
N ALA A 79 2.27 0.76 13.11
CA ALA A 79 3.00 0.18 11.98
C ALA A 79 2.29 -1.03 11.37
N GLY A 80 1.68 -1.89 12.20
CA GLY A 80 0.91 -3.04 11.72
C GLY A 80 -0.33 -2.63 10.95
N MET A 81 -1.09 -1.65 11.46
CA MET A 81 -2.30 -1.14 10.82
C MET A 81 -2.01 -0.39 9.52
N ILE A 82 -0.98 0.45 9.50
CA ILE A 82 -0.51 1.14 8.29
C ILE A 82 -0.04 0.13 7.24
N ALA A 83 0.84 -0.82 7.60
CA ALA A 83 1.38 -1.80 6.66
C ALA A 83 0.27 -2.70 6.10
N GLY A 84 -0.56 -3.28 6.97
CA GLY A 84 -1.68 -4.12 6.57
C GLY A 84 -2.71 -3.36 5.75
N GLY A 85 -3.07 -2.15 6.19
CA GLY A 85 -4.01 -1.28 5.49
C GLY A 85 -3.54 -0.89 4.10
N ALA A 86 -2.26 -0.53 3.93
CA ALA A 86 -1.67 -0.20 2.64
C ALA A 86 -1.66 -1.39 1.68
N VAL A 87 -1.31 -2.59 2.16
CA VAL A 87 -1.35 -3.82 1.35
C VAL A 87 -2.77 -4.14 0.92
N VAL A 88 -3.76 -4.04 1.83
CA VAL A 88 -5.16 -4.32 1.52
C VAL A 88 -5.73 -3.29 0.54
N PHE A 89 -5.51 -2.00 0.80
CA PHE A 89 -6.02 -0.90 -0.02
C PHE A 89 -5.42 -0.90 -1.42
N SER A 90 -4.08 -0.89 -1.52
CA SER A 90 -3.42 -0.82 -2.83
C SER A 90 -3.49 -2.15 -3.56
N GLY A 91 -3.37 -3.26 -2.85
CA GLY A 91 -3.48 -4.61 -3.42
C GLY A 91 -4.86 -4.89 -4.01
N SER A 92 -5.95 -4.46 -3.35
CA SER A 92 -7.30 -4.63 -3.91
C SER A 92 -7.49 -3.84 -5.20
N ILE A 93 -7.00 -2.59 -5.26
CA ILE A 93 -7.07 -1.77 -6.47
C ILE A 93 -6.22 -2.37 -7.59
N PHE A 94 -4.99 -2.81 -7.31
CA PHE A 94 -4.16 -3.49 -8.30
C PHE A 94 -4.85 -4.75 -8.84
N ALA A 95 -5.44 -5.57 -7.96
CA ALA A 95 -6.19 -6.76 -8.36
C ALA A 95 -7.42 -6.41 -9.21
N LEU A 96 -8.17 -5.36 -8.87
CA LEU A 96 -9.31 -4.87 -9.65
C LEU A 96 -8.90 -4.40 -11.06
N VAL A 97 -7.76 -3.73 -11.19
CA VAL A 97 -7.28 -3.19 -12.47
C VAL A 97 -6.65 -4.29 -13.33
N LEU A 98 -5.75 -5.09 -12.78
CA LEU A 98 -5.04 -6.15 -13.51
C LEU A 98 -5.94 -7.35 -13.77
N GLY A 99 -6.77 -7.71 -12.81
CA GLY A 99 -7.71 -8.82 -12.87
C GLY A 99 -9.06 -8.49 -13.51
N ARG A 100 -9.23 -7.31 -14.13
CA ARG A 100 -10.51 -6.83 -14.69
C ARG A 100 -11.27 -7.80 -15.62
N LYS A 101 -10.59 -8.79 -16.20
CA LYS A 101 -11.20 -9.86 -17.03
C LYS A 101 -11.91 -10.94 -16.20
N TRP A 102 -11.64 -11.00 -14.90
CA TRP A 102 -12.11 -12.05 -13.99
C TRP A 102 -13.26 -11.49 -13.16
N GLU A 103 -14.46 -12.03 -13.30
CA GLU A 103 -15.64 -11.46 -12.63
C GLU A 103 -15.51 -11.44 -11.10
N GLY A 104 -14.81 -12.42 -10.53
CA GLY A 104 -14.60 -12.55 -9.08
C GLY A 104 -13.82 -11.40 -8.44
N VAL A 105 -12.99 -10.65 -9.18
CA VAL A 105 -12.22 -9.55 -8.57
C VAL A 105 -13.10 -8.37 -8.15
N LYS A 106 -14.32 -8.25 -8.69
CA LYS A 106 -15.26 -7.18 -8.33
C LYS A 106 -15.61 -7.17 -6.82
N VAL A 107 -15.54 -8.34 -6.17
CA VAL A 107 -15.75 -8.50 -4.71
C VAL A 107 -14.69 -7.77 -3.89
N LEU A 108 -13.53 -7.44 -4.48
CA LEU A 108 -12.48 -6.68 -3.81
C LEU A 108 -12.78 -5.17 -3.73
N GLY A 109 -13.82 -4.68 -4.42
CA GLY A 109 -14.24 -3.28 -4.35
C GLY A 109 -14.46 -2.80 -2.91
N PRO A 110 -15.38 -3.44 -2.15
CA PRO A 110 -15.62 -3.13 -0.73
C PRO A 110 -14.43 -3.40 0.21
N VAL A 111 -13.43 -4.17 -0.21
CA VAL A 111 -12.22 -4.44 0.61
C VAL A 111 -11.29 -3.23 0.67
N THR A 112 -11.25 -2.44 -0.41
CA THR A 112 -10.43 -1.22 -0.52
C THR A 112 -10.65 -0.23 0.65
N PRO A 113 -11.89 0.22 0.96
CA PRO A 113 -12.11 1.15 2.07
C PRO A 113 -11.73 0.59 3.44
N LEU A 114 -11.78 -0.74 3.66
CA LEU A 114 -11.32 -1.34 4.91
C LEU A 114 -9.81 -1.16 5.10
N GLY A 115 -9.03 -1.28 4.03
CA GLY A 115 -7.60 -0.95 4.05
C GLY A 115 -7.37 0.54 4.36
N GLY A 116 -8.20 1.41 3.79
CA GLY A 116 -8.21 2.86 4.08
C GLY A 116 -8.40 3.16 5.56
N LEU A 117 -9.44 2.57 6.16
CA LEU A 117 -9.73 2.73 7.59
C LEU A 117 -8.60 2.22 8.48
N ALA A 118 -7.96 1.10 8.10
CA ALA A 118 -6.82 0.58 8.83
C ALA A 118 -5.62 1.55 8.79
N MET A 119 -5.33 2.17 7.64
CA MET A 119 -4.28 3.19 7.53
C MET A 119 -4.60 4.45 8.36
N ILE A 120 -5.87 4.87 8.44
CA ILE A 120 -6.30 6.01 9.27
C ILE A 120 -6.17 5.70 10.76
N ALA A 121 -6.47 4.47 11.17
CA ALA A 121 -6.42 4.05 12.56
C ALA A 121 -5.00 3.85 13.10
N GLY A 122 -4.03 3.57 12.22
CA GLY A 122 -2.63 3.36 12.56
C GLY A 122 -1.85 4.65 12.69
#